data_AF-A0A922EEI5-F1
#
_entry.id   AF-A0A922EEI5-F1
#
_cell.length_a   1.000
_cell.length_b   1.000
_cell.length_c   1.000
_cell.angle_alpha   90.00
_cell.angle_beta   90.00
_cell.angle_gamma   90.00
#
_symmetry.space_group_name_H-M   'P 1'
#
loop_
_entity.id
_entity.type
_entity.pdbx_description
1 polymer ?
#
loop_
_entity_poly.entity_id
_entity_poly.type
_entity_poly.pdbx_seq_one_letter_code
_entity_poly.pdbx_strand_id
1 'polypeptide(L)'
;MEVDMDGSLSYPTPPINLKDTADKHSRSKPLNIEEEQYIRVFYENKLQEVCNNFHFPHKIQATALIYFKRFYVQWSVMEHHPKNIMLTCIYAACKIEENHVSAEELGKGISQDHQLILNNEMIVYQSLEFDLIVYAPYRSIDGFVDDMEEFCQAKDDQPHMLKALHETARMEVDKIMLTDAPLLFPPGQLALAALRSSNEVHQVIDFERYLRNILSRQSSAHTISELIESLNALDTWARRYQFPSEKDLKHINRKLKSCWGLGSHDESKKRDKKSKHKSKKSSNETQHVASLAES
;
A
#
# COMPACT_ATOMS: atom_id res chain seq x y z
N MET A 1 1.35 -3.80 27.79
CA MET A 1 1.73 -2.51 27.21
C MET A 1 1.61 -1.54 28.35
N GLU A 2 2.74 -1.08 28.86
CA GLU A 2 2.78 -0.09 29.93
C GLU A 2 3.25 1.22 29.30
N VAL A 3 2.67 2.32 29.75
CA VAL A 3 3.00 3.66 29.28
C VAL A 3 3.76 4.33 30.41
N ASP A 4 5.01 4.67 30.14
CA ASP A 4 5.88 5.31 31.14
C ASP A 4 5.47 6.79 31.33
N MET A 5 5.82 7.38 32.47
CA MET A 5 5.39 8.74 32.84
C MET A 5 5.90 9.85 31.90
N ASP A 6 6.85 9.52 31.01
CA ASP A 6 7.38 10.40 29.97
C ASP A 6 6.70 10.23 28.60
N GLY A 7 5.68 9.37 28.51
CA GLY A 7 4.96 9.06 27.27
C GLY A 7 5.67 8.05 26.36
N SER A 8 6.79 7.47 26.80
CA SER A 8 7.44 6.38 26.08
C SER A 8 6.72 5.05 26.30
N LEU A 9 6.77 4.19 25.28
CA LEU A 9 6.12 2.88 25.28
C LEU A 9 7.14 1.80 25.63
N SER A 10 6.96 1.17 26.79
CA SER A 10 7.70 -0.04 27.16
C SER A 10 6.88 -1.28 26.85
N TYR A 11 7.47 -2.16 26.03
CA TYR A 11 6.88 -3.44 25.67
C TYR A 11 7.33 -4.52 26.65
N PRO A 12 6.42 -5.36 27.17
CA PRO A 12 6.82 -6.51 27.97
C PRO A 12 7.71 -7.42 27.13
N THR A 13 8.95 -7.59 27.55
CA THR A 13 9.80 -8.65 27.00
C THR A 13 9.16 -9.99 27.36
N PRO A 14 8.84 -10.86 26.39
CA PRO A 14 8.29 -12.17 26.70
C PRO A 14 9.31 -12.93 27.57
N PRO A 15 8.89 -13.64 28.63
CA PRO A 15 9.81 -14.36 29.47
C PRO A 15 10.57 -15.38 28.62
N ILE A 16 11.89 -15.25 28.59
CA ILE A 16 12.79 -16.20 27.94
C ILE A 16 12.66 -17.52 28.71
N ASN A 17 11.78 -18.39 28.23
CA ASN A 17 11.62 -19.73 28.75
C ASN A 17 12.82 -20.54 28.26
N LEU A 18 13.75 -20.86 29.15
CA LEU A 18 15.03 -21.54 28.88
C LEU A 18 14.90 -22.97 28.30
N LYS A 19 13.69 -23.40 27.89
CA LYS A 19 13.44 -24.66 27.18
C LYS A 19 13.41 -24.55 25.65
N ASP A 20 13.51 -23.34 25.07
CA ASP A 20 13.39 -23.09 23.63
C ASP A 20 14.69 -23.31 22.82
N THR A 21 15.73 -23.90 23.42
CA THR A 21 17.05 -24.07 22.77
C THR A 21 17.12 -25.25 21.80
N ALA A 22 16.12 -26.14 21.76
CA ALA A 22 16.13 -27.32 20.89
C ALA A 22 15.41 -27.14 19.53
N ASP A 23 14.55 -26.12 19.36
CA ASP A 23 13.72 -25.91 18.15
C ASP A 23 14.23 -24.79 17.23
N LYS A 24 15.53 -24.45 17.30
CA LYS A 24 16.12 -23.38 16.47
C LYS A 24 16.33 -23.75 15.00
N HIS A 25 15.99 -24.96 14.55
CA HIS A 25 16.24 -25.41 13.16
C HIS A 25 15.00 -25.43 12.26
N SER A 26 13.80 -25.07 12.74
CA SER A 26 12.58 -25.11 11.91
C SER A 26 11.80 -23.80 11.80
N ARG A 27 12.28 -22.67 12.35
CA ARG A 27 11.62 -21.37 12.12
C ARG A 27 12.04 -20.87 10.74
N SER A 28 11.07 -20.71 9.84
CA SER A 28 11.27 -20.10 8.53
C SER A 28 11.97 -18.74 8.71
N LYS A 29 12.97 -18.43 7.87
CA LYS A 29 13.63 -17.13 7.91
C LYS A 29 12.60 -16.00 7.79
N PRO A 30 12.76 -14.87 8.50
CA PRO A 30 11.90 -13.70 8.36
C PRO A 30 12.03 -13.10 6.95
N LEU A 31 11.08 -12.25 6.59
CA LEU A 31 11.11 -11.50 5.32
C LEU A 31 12.36 -10.61 5.26
N ASN A 32 12.95 -10.49 4.08
CA ASN A 32 13.94 -9.44 3.81
C ASN A 32 13.23 -8.15 3.34
N ILE A 33 14.03 -7.10 3.12
CA ILE A 33 13.54 -5.76 2.77
C ILE A 33 12.82 -5.79 1.42
N GLU A 34 13.35 -6.52 0.44
CA GLU A 34 12.78 -6.60 -0.91
C GLU A 34 11.43 -7.33 -0.91
N GLU A 35 11.32 -8.42 -0.16
CA GLU A 35 10.08 -9.19 -0.02
C GLU A 35 9.00 -8.38 0.72
N GLU A 36 9.40 -7.63 1.76
CA GLU A 36 8.52 -6.70 2.46
C GLU A 36 8.04 -5.58 1.54
N GLN A 37 8.94 -5.00 0.74
CA GLN A 37 8.59 -4.02 -0.28
C GLN A 37 7.58 -4.58 -1.29
N TYR A 38 7.76 -5.81 -1.77
CA TYR A 38 6.80 -6.45 -2.67
C TYR A 38 5.42 -6.61 -2.05
N ILE A 39 5.34 -6.96 -0.77
CA ILE A 39 4.05 -7.04 -0.08
C ILE A 39 3.41 -5.65 0.02
N ARG A 40 4.18 -4.60 0.37
CA ARG A 40 3.66 -3.23 0.42
C ARG A 40 3.11 -2.78 -0.94
N VAL A 41 3.90 -2.91 -2.01
CA VAL A 41 3.47 -2.55 -3.38
C VAL A 41 2.20 -3.31 -3.78
N PHE A 42 2.10 -4.60 -3.47
CA PHE A 42 0.89 -5.37 -3.75
C PHE A 42 -0.34 -4.79 -3.04
N TYR A 43 -0.23 -4.45 -1.76
CA TYR A 43 -1.35 -3.88 -1.00
C TYR A 43 -1.65 -2.43 -1.36
N GLU A 44 -0.68 -1.64 -1.82
CA GLU A 44 -0.91 -0.31 -2.39
C GLU A 44 -1.77 -0.37 -3.67
N ASN A 45 -1.53 -1.35 -4.55
CA ASN A 45 -2.39 -1.56 -5.71
C ASN A 45 -3.79 -2.03 -5.30
N LYS A 46 -3.86 -2.96 -4.33
CA LYS A 46 -5.16 -3.39 -3.79
C LYS A 46 -5.93 -2.24 -3.13
N LEU A 47 -5.23 -1.29 -2.52
CA LEU A 47 -5.85 -0.09 -1.97
C LEU A 47 -6.52 0.75 -3.07
N GLN A 48 -5.84 0.98 -4.19
CA GLN A 48 -6.43 1.67 -5.35
C GLN A 48 -7.62 0.89 -5.92
N GLU A 49 -7.52 -0.43 -6.09
CA GLU A 49 -8.63 -1.27 -6.53
C GLU A 49 -9.85 -1.14 -5.62
N VAL A 50 -9.65 -1.18 -4.29
CA VAL A 50 -10.74 -0.99 -3.33
C VAL A 50 -11.34 0.40 -3.44
N CYS A 51 -10.53 1.46 -3.52
CA CYS A 51 -11.04 2.83 -3.67
C CYS A 51 -11.86 2.98 -4.96
N ASN A 52 -11.38 2.41 -6.07
CA ASN A 52 -12.09 2.41 -7.35
C ASN A 52 -13.42 1.64 -7.28
N ASN A 53 -13.44 0.45 -6.66
CA ASN A 53 -14.66 -0.33 -6.51
C ASN A 53 -15.73 0.37 -5.66
N PHE A 54 -15.31 1.13 -4.65
CA PHE A 54 -16.19 1.96 -3.84
C PHE A 54 -16.46 3.35 -4.45
N HIS A 55 -15.88 3.65 -5.62
CA HIS A 55 -16.05 4.91 -6.35
C HIS A 55 -15.63 6.12 -5.49
N PHE A 56 -14.60 5.94 -4.66
CA PHE A 56 -14.09 7.02 -3.84
C PHE A 56 -13.34 8.06 -4.67
N PRO A 57 -13.47 9.36 -4.34
CA PRO A 57 -12.67 10.41 -4.95
C PRO A 57 -11.17 10.13 -4.84
N HIS A 58 -10.40 10.54 -5.86
CA HIS A 58 -8.94 10.37 -5.87
C HIS A 58 -8.24 10.99 -4.65
N LYS A 59 -8.83 12.04 -4.06
CA LYS A 59 -8.31 12.65 -2.81
C LYS A 59 -8.25 11.63 -1.68
N ILE A 60 -9.30 10.82 -1.49
CA ILE A 60 -9.36 9.76 -0.47
C ILE A 60 -8.32 8.68 -0.76
N GLN A 61 -8.24 8.23 -2.01
CA GLN A 61 -7.25 7.24 -2.44
C GLN A 61 -5.82 7.71 -2.13
N ALA A 62 -5.51 8.97 -2.45
CA ALA A 62 -4.20 9.56 -2.21
C ALA A 62 -3.87 9.59 -0.71
N THR A 63 -4.80 10.10 0.10
CA THR A 63 -4.67 10.22 1.55
C THR A 63 -4.45 8.83 2.17
N ALA A 64 -5.23 7.83 1.76
CA ALA A 64 -5.08 6.45 2.23
C ALA A 64 -3.74 5.82 1.81
N LEU A 65 -3.25 6.06 0.58
CA LEU A 65 -1.91 5.60 0.14
C LEU A 65 -0.79 6.23 0.97
N ILE A 66 -0.85 7.53 1.22
CA ILE A 66 0.15 8.21 2.05
C ILE A 66 0.14 7.69 3.48
N TYR A 67 -1.04 7.46 4.06
CA TYR A 67 -1.14 6.86 5.39
C TYR A 67 -0.52 5.46 5.42
N PHE A 68 -0.85 4.62 4.44
CA PHE A 68 -0.31 3.25 4.34
C PHE A 68 1.21 3.26 4.23
N LYS A 69 1.74 4.14 3.37
CA LYS A 69 3.19 4.31 3.18
C LYS A 69 3.87 4.79 4.47
N ARG A 70 3.37 5.87 5.08
CA ARG A 70 3.91 6.41 6.35
C ARG A 70 3.89 5.37 7.47
N PHE A 71 2.80 4.62 7.60
CA PHE A 71 2.68 3.54 8.58
C PHE A 71 3.80 2.51 8.42
N TYR A 72 4.02 2.00 7.20
CA TYR A 72 5.03 0.97 6.93
C TYR A 72 6.45 1.50 6.72
N VAL A 73 6.69 2.80 6.95
CA VAL A 73 8.04 3.32 7.20
C VAL A 73 8.46 3.00 8.64
N GLN A 74 7.51 3.00 9.58
CA GLN A 74 7.77 2.76 11.00
C GLN A 74 7.57 1.29 11.42
N TRP A 75 6.65 0.60 10.76
CA TRP A 75 6.23 -0.76 11.13
C TRP A 75 6.58 -1.79 10.07
N SER A 76 6.71 -3.05 10.50
CA SER A 76 6.87 -4.17 9.57
C SER A 76 5.53 -4.83 9.20
N VAL A 77 5.43 -5.32 7.95
CA VAL A 77 4.34 -6.20 7.49
C VAL A 77 4.27 -7.50 8.28
N MET A 78 5.38 -7.90 8.92
CA MET A 78 5.42 -9.07 9.81
C MET A 78 4.74 -8.82 11.16
N GLU A 79 4.61 -7.56 11.57
CA GLU A 79 3.98 -7.18 12.84
C GLU A 79 2.51 -6.81 12.64
N HIS A 80 2.23 -6.02 11.61
CA HIS A 80 0.88 -5.57 11.29
C HIS A 80 0.45 -6.08 9.92
N HIS A 81 -0.67 -6.82 9.89
CA HIS A 81 -1.16 -7.41 8.65
C HIS A 81 -1.59 -6.33 7.64
N PRO A 82 -0.96 -6.24 6.45
CA PRO A 82 -1.18 -5.14 5.50
C PRO A 82 -2.61 -5.04 4.97
N LYS A 83 -3.35 -6.15 4.80
CA LYS A 83 -4.79 -6.09 4.53
C LYS A 83 -5.57 -5.26 5.56
N ASN A 84 -5.31 -5.45 6.85
CA ASN A 84 -6.04 -4.76 7.91
C ASN A 84 -5.65 -3.28 7.97
N ILE A 85 -4.34 -2.99 7.89
CA ILE A 85 -3.85 -1.61 7.88
C ILE A 85 -4.34 -0.86 6.64
N MET A 86 -4.29 -1.46 5.45
CA MET A 86 -4.82 -0.88 4.21
C MET A 86 -6.28 -0.42 4.37
N LEU A 87 -7.15 -1.28 4.90
CA LEU A 87 -8.57 -0.95 5.10
C LEU A 87 -8.76 0.12 6.16
N THR A 88 -7.94 0.09 7.20
CA THR A 88 -7.94 1.10 8.26
C THR A 88 -7.49 2.46 7.72
N CYS A 89 -6.48 2.51 6.86
CA CYS A 89 -6.05 3.73 6.17
C CYS A 89 -7.15 4.28 5.26
N ILE A 90 -7.87 3.43 4.51
CA ILE A 90 -9.02 3.85 3.69
C ILE A 90 -10.13 4.43 4.59
N TYR A 91 -10.50 3.72 5.66
CA TYR A 91 -11.51 4.18 6.61
C TYR A 91 -11.13 5.50 7.27
N ALA A 92 -9.88 5.64 7.72
CA ALA A 92 -9.35 6.86 8.29
C ALA A 92 -9.37 8.02 7.28
N ALA A 93 -8.92 7.78 6.04
CA ALA A 93 -8.94 8.77 4.97
C ALA A 93 -10.37 9.24 4.66
N CYS A 94 -11.34 8.32 4.58
CA CYS A 94 -12.76 8.69 4.41
C CYS A 94 -13.23 9.66 5.48
N LYS A 95 -12.90 9.42 6.76
CA LYS A 95 -13.30 10.33 7.85
C LYS A 95 -12.63 11.69 7.75
N ILE A 96 -11.33 11.73 7.45
CA ILE A 96 -10.56 12.98 7.38
C ILE A 96 -10.94 13.82 6.16
N GLU A 97 -11.30 13.16 5.06
CA GLU A 97 -11.78 13.80 3.84
C GLU A 97 -13.30 14.02 3.83
N GLU A 98 -13.95 13.89 4.99
CA GLU A 98 -15.39 14.14 5.20
C GLU A 98 -16.31 13.32 4.28
N ASN A 99 -15.88 12.12 3.90
CA ASN A 99 -16.66 11.15 3.14
C ASN A 99 -17.22 10.08 4.07
N HIS A 100 -18.53 10.13 4.32
CA HIS A 100 -19.18 9.23 5.27
C HIS A 100 -19.30 7.80 4.72
N VAL A 101 -18.45 6.91 5.24
CA VAL A 101 -18.51 5.46 4.99
C VAL A 101 -18.33 4.74 6.32
N SER A 102 -19.24 3.84 6.65
CA SER A 102 -19.11 3.04 7.87
C SER A 102 -18.06 1.94 7.71
N ALA A 103 -17.41 1.56 8.83
CA ALA A 103 -16.50 0.42 8.84
C ALA A 103 -17.23 -0.89 8.44
N GLU A 104 -18.52 -1.00 8.72
CA GLU A 104 -19.34 -2.15 8.31
C GLU A 104 -19.50 -2.25 6.80
N GLU A 105 -19.81 -1.14 6.12
CA GLU A 105 -19.94 -1.11 4.66
C GLU A 105 -18.62 -1.45 3.98
N LEU A 106 -17.52 -0.86 4.46
CA LEU A 106 -16.18 -1.16 3.97
C LEU A 106 -15.83 -2.64 4.19
N GLY A 107 -16.07 -3.17 5.40
CA GLY A 107 -15.84 -4.57 5.73
C GLY A 107 -16.67 -5.55 4.90
N LYS A 108 -17.95 -5.25 4.66
CA LYS A 108 -18.85 -6.07 3.82
C LYS A 108 -18.36 -6.14 2.37
N GLY A 109 -17.99 -5.01 1.77
CA GLY A 109 -17.57 -4.98 0.35
C GLY A 109 -16.30 -5.78 0.04
N ILE A 110 -15.48 -6.06 1.05
CA ILE A 110 -14.22 -6.81 0.92
C ILE A 110 -14.17 -8.10 1.76
N SER A 111 -15.32 -8.52 2.30
CA SER A 111 -15.49 -9.74 3.11
C SER A 111 -14.50 -9.85 4.26
N GLN A 112 -14.40 -8.79 5.07
CA GLN A 112 -13.57 -8.71 6.27
C GLN A 112 -14.40 -8.25 7.47
N ASP A 113 -14.05 -8.76 8.64
CA ASP A 113 -14.65 -8.29 9.89
C ASP A 113 -14.28 -6.81 10.13
N HIS A 114 -15.30 -5.96 10.24
CA HIS A 114 -15.14 -4.52 10.44
C HIS A 114 -14.51 -4.20 11.80
N GLN A 115 -14.61 -5.09 12.79
CA GLN A 115 -13.93 -4.90 14.09
C GLN A 115 -12.40 -4.83 13.92
N LEU A 116 -11.83 -5.50 12.92
CA LEU A 116 -10.39 -5.39 12.63
C LEU A 116 -10.00 -3.99 12.17
N ILE A 117 -10.90 -3.29 11.45
CA ILE A 117 -10.67 -1.90 11.02
C ILE A 117 -10.65 -1.00 12.25
N LEU A 118 -11.68 -1.11 13.09
CA LEU A 118 -11.81 -0.30 14.31
C LEU A 118 -10.67 -0.55 15.31
N ASN A 119 -10.26 -1.80 15.48
CA ASN A 119 -9.18 -2.16 16.41
C ASN A 119 -7.81 -1.62 15.98
N ASN A 120 -7.56 -1.44 14.68
CA ASN A 120 -6.30 -0.88 14.17
C ASN A 120 -6.34 0.65 14.03
N GLU A 121 -7.49 1.29 14.23
CA GLU A 121 -7.68 2.72 13.98
C GLU A 121 -6.72 3.59 14.80
N MET A 122 -6.65 3.34 16.10
CA MET A 122 -5.82 4.16 17.01
C MET A 122 -4.33 4.01 16.69
N ILE A 123 -3.86 2.79 16.42
CA ILE A 123 -2.44 2.59 16.08
C ILE A 123 -2.10 3.25 14.75
N VAL A 124 -3.00 3.25 13.76
CA VAL A 124 -2.78 4.02 12.52
C VAL A 124 -2.61 5.50 12.82
N TYR A 125 -3.46 6.12 13.64
CA TYR A 125 -3.31 7.54 13.98
C TYR A 125 -2.02 7.85 14.74
N GLN A 126 -1.64 6.98 15.68
CA GLN A 126 -0.40 7.14 16.43
C GLN A 126 0.83 7.02 15.54
N SER A 127 0.87 6.04 14.63
CA SER A 127 1.97 5.86 13.66
C SER A 127 2.07 7.00 12.65
N LEU A 128 0.98 7.73 12.42
CA LEU A 128 0.98 8.94 11.59
C LEU A 128 1.33 10.19 12.39
N GLU A 129 1.63 10.05 13.69
CA GLU A 129 1.90 11.16 14.61
C GLU A 129 0.76 12.19 14.63
N PHE A 130 -0.46 11.74 14.33
CA PHE A 130 -1.64 12.59 14.13
C PHE A 130 -1.48 13.68 13.03
N ASP A 131 -0.48 13.56 12.14
CA ASP A 131 -0.36 14.37 10.92
C ASP A 131 -1.27 13.79 9.82
N LEU A 132 -2.55 14.15 9.91
CA LEU A 132 -3.61 13.57 9.08
C LEU A 132 -3.88 14.35 7.80
N ILE A 133 -3.37 15.57 7.66
CA ILE A 133 -3.63 16.39 6.47
C ILE A 133 -2.68 15.98 5.35
N VAL A 134 -3.22 15.49 4.24
CA VAL A 134 -2.45 15.09 3.06
C VAL A 134 -2.74 16.03 1.89
N TYR A 135 -1.67 16.57 1.31
CA TYR A 135 -1.76 17.37 0.09
C TYR A 135 -1.52 16.49 -1.13
N ALA A 136 -2.61 16.05 -1.76
CA ALA A 136 -2.55 15.20 -2.94
C ALA A 136 -2.27 15.98 -4.24
N PRO A 137 -1.57 15.39 -5.22
CA PRO A 137 -1.20 16.07 -6.47
C PRO A 137 -2.36 16.36 -7.42
N TYR A 138 -3.51 15.70 -7.30
CA TYR A 138 -4.64 15.86 -8.24
C TYR A 138 -5.16 17.31 -8.32
N ARG A 139 -5.27 18.01 -7.19
CA ARG A 139 -5.67 19.43 -7.17
C ARG A 139 -4.63 20.32 -7.88
N SER A 140 -3.36 19.94 -7.80
CA SER A 140 -2.29 20.68 -8.49
C SER A 140 -2.37 20.46 -10.00
N ILE A 141 -2.77 19.27 -10.46
CA ILE A 141 -3.05 19.03 -11.88
C ILE A 141 -4.12 19.99 -12.37
N ASP A 142 -5.26 20.06 -11.68
CA ASP A 142 -6.38 20.92 -12.09
C ASP A 142 -5.91 22.37 -12.25
N GLY A 143 -5.23 22.92 -11.24
CA GLY A 143 -4.71 24.28 -11.30
C GLY A 143 -3.65 24.53 -12.39
N PHE A 144 -2.81 23.54 -12.70
CA PHE A 144 -1.86 23.68 -13.81
C PHE A 144 -2.54 23.58 -15.18
N VAL A 145 -3.59 22.78 -15.33
CA VAL A 145 -4.33 22.70 -16.59
C VAL A 145 -5.08 24.02 -16.85
N ASP A 146 -5.69 24.60 -15.82
CA ASP A 146 -6.31 25.94 -15.92
C ASP A 146 -5.28 27.01 -16.34
N ASP A 147 -4.06 26.98 -15.78
CA ASP A 147 -2.98 27.90 -16.17
C ASP A 147 -2.44 27.63 -17.59
N MET A 148 -2.42 26.36 -18.02
CA MET A 148 -2.07 25.99 -19.40
C MET A 148 -3.11 26.49 -20.40
N GLU A 149 -4.41 26.44 -20.07
CA GLU A 149 -5.48 26.97 -20.91
C GLU A 149 -5.28 28.47 -21.18
N GLU A 150 -4.96 29.24 -20.14
CA GLU A 150 -4.64 30.67 -20.27
C GLU A 150 -3.36 30.91 -21.09
N PHE A 151 -2.33 30.11 -20.86
CA PHE A 151 -1.06 30.20 -21.58
C PHE A 151 -1.19 29.93 -23.08
N CYS A 152 -2.07 29.00 -23.48
CA CYS A 152 -2.27 28.58 -24.87
C CYS A 152 -3.12 29.54 -25.73
N GLN A 153 -3.79 30.53 -25.13
CA GLN A 153 -4.72 31.45 -25.83
C GLN A 153 -5.73 30.70 -26.71
N ALA A 154 -6.49 29.79 -26.08
CA ALA A 154 -7.52 28.90 -26.63
C ALA A 154 -7.90 29.13 -28.11
N LYS A 155 -7.28 28.36 -29.02
CA LYS A 155 -7.78 28.13 -30.39
C LYS A 155 -8.75 26.95 -30.38
N ASP A 156 -9.71 26.91 -31.32
CA ASP A 156 -10.89 26.02 -31.30
C ASP A 156 -10.63 24.52 -31.01
N ASP A 157 -9.49 23.93 -31.41
CA ASP A 157 -9.18 22.50 -31.19
C ASP A 157 -8.41 22.18 -29.89
N GLN A 158 -7.86 23.19 -29.20
CA GLN A 158 -7.03 23.01 -28.00
C GLN A 158 -7.78 22.50 -26.75
N PRO A 159 -9.06 22.84 -26.51
CA PRO A 159 -9.78 22.40 -25.31
C PRO A 159 -9.93 20.87 -25.22
N HIS A 160 -10.16 20.19 -26.35
CA HIS A 160 -10.28 18.73 -26.36
C HIS A 160 -8.93 18.05 -26.06
N MET A 161 -7.83 18.59 -26.60
CA MET A 161 -6.49 18.08 -26.36
C MET A 161 -6.04 18.29 -24.91
N LEU A 162 -6.35 19.44 -24.30
CA LEU A 162 -6.07 19.70 -22.89
C LEU A 162 -6.87 18.78 -21.96
N LYS A 163 -8.11 18.45 -22.31
CA LYS A 163 -8.89 17.45 -21.58
C LYS A 163 -8.26 16.06 -21.65
N ALA A 164 -7.81 15.63 -22.83
CA ALA A 164 -7.14 14.33 -22.98
C ALA A 164 -5.81 14.27 -22.20
N LEU A 165 -5.07 15.39 -22.20
CA LEU A 165 -3.86 15.58 -21.38
C LEU A 165 -4.18 15.51 -19.88
N HIS A 166 -5.24 16.19 -19.42
CA HIS A 166 -5.69 16.16 -18.03
C HIS A 166 -6.02 14.73 -17.56
N GLU A 167 -6.82 14.00 -18.34
CA GLU A 167 -7.21 12.62 -18.02
C GLU A 167 -5.98 11.69 -17.94
N THR A 168 -5.07 11.81 -18.90
CA THR A 168 -3.83 11.01 -18.93
C THR A 168 -2.90 11.39 -17.77
N ALA A 169 -2.77 12.68 -17.44
CA ALA A 169 -1.97 13.13 -16.31
C ALA A 169 -2.48 12.60 -14.97
N ARG A 170 -3.81 12.48 -14.79
CA ARG A 170 -4.39 11.84 -13.60
C ARG A 170 -3.99 10.37 -13.49
N MET A 171 -3.98 9.62 -14.60
CA MET A 171 -3.50 8.24 -14.63
C MET A 171 -2.01 8.12 -14.34
N GLU A 172 -1.18 9.06 -14.83
CA GLU A 172 0.25 9.10 -14.51
C GLU A 172 0.48 9.39 -13.02
N VAL A 173 -0.31 10.27 -12.40
CA VAL A 173 -0.28 10.46 -10.95
C VAL A 173 -0.62 9.17 -10.22
N ASP A 174 -1.64 8.41 -10.64
CA ASP A 174 -1.98 7.15 -9.99
C ASP A 174 -0.80 6.18 -9.97
N LYS A 175 0.02 6.16 -11.04
CA LYS A 175 1.26 5.37 -11.10
C LYS A 175 2.35 5.94 -10.19
N ILE A 176 2.58 7.25 -10.20
CA ILE A 176 3.57 7.92 -9.34
C ILE A 176 3.24 7.67 -7.86
N MET A 177 1.96 7.68 -7.50
CA MET A 177 1.47 7.44 -6.14
C MET A 177 1.76 6.02 -5.61
N LEU A 178 2.04 5.05 -6.50
CA LEU A 178 2.47 3.69 -6.15
C LEU A 178 4.00 3.56 -5.96
N THR A 179 4.75 4.64 -6.12
CA THR A 179 6.19 4.70 -5.84
C THR A 179 6.45 5.34 -4.48
N ASP A 180 7.71 5.50 -4.10
CA ASP A 180 8.10 6.25 -2.89
C ASP A 180 8.18 7.77 -3.14
N ALA A 181 8.04 8.22 -4.38
CA ALA A 181 8.08 9.64 -4.74
C ALA A 181 7.12 10.54 -3.92
N PRO A 182 5.89 10.12 -3.58
CA PRO A 182 4.98 10.95 -2.79
C PRO A 182 5.46 11.25 -1.36
N LEU A 183 6.43 10.49 -0.84
CA LEU A 183 7.07 10.77 0.44
C LEU A 183 8.28 11.71 0.32
N LEU A 184 8.79 11.92 -0.89
CA LEU A 184 10.06 12.61 -1.15
C LEU A 184 9.89 13.94 -1.88
N PHE A 185 8.81 14.11 -2.65
CA PHE A 185 8.60 15.29 -3.48
C PHE A 185 7.26 15.97 -3.16
N PRO A 186 7.18 17.31 -3.25
CA PRO A 186 5.95 18.05 -3.04
C PRO A 186 4.91 17.77 -4.14
N PRO A 187 3.59 17.87 -3.83
CA PRO A 187 2.52 17.51 -4.75
C PRO A 187 2.54 18.30 -6.07
N GLY A 188 2.98 19.56 -6.05
CA GLY A 188 3.14 20.35 -7.28
C GLY A 188 4.17 19.76 -8.25
N GLN A 189 5.29 19.23 -7.74
CA GLN A 189 6.30 18.58 -8.58
C GLN A 189 5.80 17.23 -9.10
N LEU A 190 5.09 16.45 -8.28
CA LEU A 190 4.44 15.21 -8.72
C LEU A 190 3.45 15.47 -9.86
N ALA A 191 2.63 16.53 -9.72
CA ALA A 191 1.67 16.95 -10.75
C ALA A 191 2.36 17.41 -12.04
N LEU A 192 3.41 18.24 -11.94
CA LEU A 192 4.18 18.66 -13.11
C LEU A 192 4.86 17.49 -13.82
N ALA A 193 5.40 16.51 -13.08
CA ALA A 193 5.99 15.32 -13.68
C ALA A 193 4.94 14.49 -14.45
N ALA A 194 3.75 14.31 -13.87
CA ALA A 194 2.65 13.63 -14.53
C ALA A 194 2.16 14.38 -15.78
N LEU A 195 2.02 15.70 -15.71
CA LEU A 195 1.65 16.56 -16.84
C LEU A 195 2.72 16.53 -17.93
N ARG A 196 4.00 16.51 -17.57
CA ARG A 196 5.09 16.38 -18.53
C ARG A 196 5.00 15.05 -19.28
N SER A 197 4.85 13.94 -18.55
CA SER A 197 4.72 12.61 -19.15
C SER A 197 3.48 12.51 -20.04
N SER A 198 2.36 13.11 -19.63
CA SER A 198 1.16 13.19 -20.46
C SER A 198 1.38 14.04 -21.72
N ASN A 199 2.07 15.17 -21.61
CA ASN A 199 2.35 16.05 -22.73
C ASN A 199 3.35 15.44 -23.73
N GLU A 200 4.22 14.51 -23.32
CA GLU A 200 5.04 13.73 -24.26
C GLU A 200 4.19 12.91 -25.24
N VAL A 201 3.00 12.47 -24.80
CA VAL A 201 2.05 11.70 -25.62
C VAL A 201 1.20 12.62 -26.49
N HIS A 202 0.62 13.66 -25.89
CA HIS A 202 -0.39 14.51 -26.57
C HIS A 202 0.20 15.72 -27.29
N GLN A 203 1.42 16.14 -26.93
CA GLN A 203 2.16 17.26 -27.54
C GLN A 203 1.34 18.56 -27.63
N VAL A 204 0.59 18.86 -26.58
CA VAL A 204 -0.34 20.01 -26.55
C VAL A 204 0.41 21.32 -26.40
N ILE A 205 1.45 21.33 -25.57
CA ILE A 205 2.22 22.55 -25.25
C ILE A 205 3.72 22.34 -25.37
N ASP A 206 4.45 23.44 -25.60
CA ASP A 206 5.88 23.49 -25.34
C ASP A 206 6.10 23.56 -23.82
N PHE A 207 6.33 22.38 -23.23
CA PHE A 207 6.40 22.21 -21.78
C PHE A 207 7.58 22.97 -21.17
N GLU A 208 8.72 23.03 -21.85
CA GLU A 208 9.89 23.76 -21.34
C GLU A 208 9.62 25.26 -21.29
N ARG A 209 9.03 25.81 -22.37
CA ARG A 209 8.61 27.21 -22.40
C ARG A 209 7.57 27.52 -21.33
N TYR A 210 6.62 26.62 -21.11
CA TYR A 210 5.62 26.75 -20.06
C TYR A 210 6.25 26.80 -18.65
N LEU A 211 7.18 25.88 -18.34
CA LEU A 211 7.91 25.89 -17.07
C LEU A 211 8.71 27.18 -16.84
N ARG A 212 9.39 27.70 -17.87
CA ARG A 212 10.09 29.00 -17.81
C ARG A 212 9.13 30.14 -17.49
N ASN A 213 7.94 30.12 -18.08
CA ASN A 213 6.90 31.11 -17.82
C ASN A 213 6.39 31.04 -16.37
N ILE A 214 6.07 29.84 -15.84
CA ILE A 214 5.70 29.69 -14.42
C ILE A 214 6.77 30.29 -13.50
N LEU A 215 8.04 29.93 -13.71
CA LEU A 215 9.14 30.40 -12.87
C LEU A 215 9.36 31.91 -12.97
N SER A 216 9.18 32.51 -14.14
CA SER A 216 9.29 33.97 -14.30
C SER A 216 8.22 34.75 -13.53
N ARG A 217 7.05 34.15 -13.31
CA ARG A 217 5.94 34.75 -12.56
C ARG A 217 6.16 34.66 -11.04
N GLN A 218 6.95 33.70 -10.59
CA GLN A 218 7.27 33.51 -9.18
C GLN A 218 8.61 34.16 -8.84
N SER A 219 8.64 34.98 -7.79
CA SER A 219 9.89 35.47 -7.19
C SER A 219 10.54 34.35 -6.35
N SER A 220 10.89 33.24 -7.02
CA SER A 220 11.41 32.03 -6.39
C SER A 220 12.94 32.11 -6.25
N ALA A 221 13.47 31.56 -5.16
CA ALA A 221 14.91 31.38 -4.97
C ALA A 221 15.48 30.21 -5.80
N HIS A 222 14.61 29.35 -6.35
CA HIS A 222 15.00 28.13 -7.06
C HIS A 222 15.21 28.38 -8.54
N THR A 223 16.23 27.74 -9.09
CA THR A 223 16.54 27.82 -10.52
C THR A 223 15.69 26.86 -11.35
N ILE A 224 15.49 27.16 -12.63
CA ILE A 224 14.84 26.22 -13.55
C ILE A 224 15.57 24.88 -13.65
N SER A 225 16.91 24.89 -13.50
CA SER A 225 17.72 23.68 -13.54
C SER A 225 17.38 22.73 -12.40
N GLU A 226 17.19 23.25 -11.18
CA GLU A 226 16.78 22.44 -10.01
C GLU A 226 15.40 21.81 -10.22
N LEU A 227 14.45 22.55 -10.81
CA LEU A 227 13.14 22.01 -11.12
C LEU A 227 13.23 20.90 -12.17
N ILE A 228 13.99 21.11 -13.25
CA ILE A 228 14.20 20.10 -14.29
C ILE A 228 14.86 18.85 -13.71
N GLU A 229 15.86 19.00 -12.84
CA GLU A 229 16.52 17.88 -12.16
C GLU A 229 15.54 17.09 -11.28
N SER A 230 14.70 17.79 -10.50
CA SER A 230 13.67 17.18 -9.67
C SER A 230 12.66 16.39 -10.51
N LEU A 231 12.23 16.97 -11.63
CA LEU A 231 11.33 16.29 -12.57
C LEU A 231 12.02 15.06 -13.19
N ASN A 232 13.29 15.15 -13.60
CA ASN A 232 14.02 14.00 -14.16
C ASN A 232 14.18 12.85 -13.13
N ALA A 233 14.37 13.19 -11.86
CA ALA A 233 14.35 12.20 -10.78
C ALA A 233 12.97 11.51 -10.68
N LEU A 234 11.88 12.27 -10.78
CA LEU A 234 10.52 11.72 -10.76
C LEU A 234 10.22 10.77 -11.92
N ASP A 235 10.69 11.07 -13.14
CA ASP A 235 10.56 10.14 -14.27
C ASP A 235 11.29 8.81 -13.99
N THR A 236 12.45 8.90 -13.34
CA THR A 236 13.23 7.72 -12.97
C THR A 236 12.48 6.88 -11.95
N TRP A 237 11.82 7.50 -10.96
CA TRP A 237 10.96 6.82 -9.99
C TRP A 237 9.78 6.12 -10.66
N ALA A 238 9.06 6.84 -11.54
CA ALA A 238 7.92 6.28 -12.27
C ALA A 238 8.32 5.06 -13.12
N ARG A 239 9.49 5.11 -13.78
CA ARG A 239 10.00 3.99 -14.60
C ARG A 239 10.49 2.79 -13.78
N ARG A 240 10.94 3.01 -12.53
CA ARG A 240 11.41 1.95 -11.63
C ARG A 240 10.28 1.17 -10.99
N TYR A 241 9.06 1.67 -11.05
CA TYR A 241 7.90 0.98 -10.52
C TYR A 241 7.76 -0.42 -11.15
N GLN A 242 7.73 -1.45 -10.31
CA GLN A 242 7.54 -2.84 -10.73
C GLN A 242 6.50 -3.50 -9.86
N PHE A 243 5.46 -4.03 -10.49
CA PHE A 243 4.46 -4.82 -9.79
C PHE A 243 4.99 -6.24 -9.54
N PRO A 244 4.87 -6.79 -8.31
CA PRO A 244 5.37 -8.12 -7.99
C PRO A 244 4.68 -9.22 -8.80
N SER A 245 5.44 -10.23 -9.24
CA SER A 245 4.85 -11.38 -9.95
C SER A 245 4.01 -12.26 -9.03
N GLU A 246 3.01 -12.95 -9.58
CA GLU A 246 2.17 -13.88 -8.79
C GLU A 246 2.99 -15.00 -8.11
N LYS A 247 4.08 -15.44 -8.74
CA LYS A 247 4.94 -16.50 -8.22
C LYS A 247 5.67 -16.01 -6.97
N ASP A 248 6.20 -14.79 -7.02
CA ASP A 248 6.90 -14.16 -5.90
C ASP A 248 5.93 -13.94 -4.74
N LEU A 249 4.75 -13.37 -5.02
CA LEU A 249 3.72 -13.15 -4.01
C LEU A 249 3.28 -14.45 -3.31
N LYS A 250 3.16 -15.57 -4.02
CA LYS A 250 2.83 -16.87 -3.41
C LYS A 250 3.94 -17.41 -2.51
N HIS A 251 5.20 -17.19 -2.86
CA HIS A 251 6.33 -17.56 -2.01
C HIS A 251 6.37 -16.69 -0.75
N ILE A 252 6.32 -15.38 -0.94
CA ILE A 252 6.42 -14.38 0.13
C ILE A 252 5.26 -14.50 1.12
N ASN A 253 4.02 -14.67 0.64
CA ASN A 253 2.86 -14.85 1.52
C ASN A 253 2.95 -16.12 2.39
N ARG A 254 3.58 -17.19 1.90
CA ARG A 254 3.80 -18.40 2.73
C ARG A 254 4.77 -18.09 3.87
N LYS A 255 5.84 -17.35 3.57
CA LYS A 255 6.85 -16.91 4.54
C LYS A 255 6.28 -15.90 5.54
N LEU A 256 5.43 -14.99 5.10
CA LEU A 256 4.73 -14.04 5.96
C LEU A 256 3.78 -14.75 6.94
N LYS A 257 3.00 -15.72 6.46
CA LYS A 257 2.11 -16.51 7.33
C LYS A 257 2.85 -17.30 8.41
N SER A 258 4.05 -17.79 8.12
CA SER A 258 4.86 -18.46 9.14
C SER A 258 5.45 -17.47 10.15
N CYS A 259 5.73 -16.23 9.77
CA CYS A 259 6.14 -15.17 10.70
C CYS A 259 5.03 -14.82 11.70
N TRP A 260 3.76 -14.82 11.28
CA TRP A 260 2.61 -14.63 12.19
C TRP A 260 2.29 -15.86 13.07
N GLY A 261 3.11 -16.91 13.04
CA GLY A 261 2.85 -18.15 13.77
C GLY A 261 1.70 -19.01 13.21
N LEU A 262 1.05 -18.58 12.11
CA LEU A 262 -0.06 -19.30 11.47
C LEU A 262 0.39 -20.54 10.68
N GLY A 263 1.69 -20.72 10.46
CA GLY A 263 2.26 -21.88 9.76
C GLY A 263 2.24 -23.20 10.57
N SER A 264 2.17 -23.13 11.91
CA SER A 264 2.22 -24.32 12.79
C SER A 264 0.85 -25.01 12.93
N HIS A 265 -0.24 -24.24 12.84
CA HIS A 265 -1.58 -24.73 13.19
C HIS A 265 -2.25 -25.58 12.10
N ASP A 266 -1.74 -25.50 10.86
CA ASP A 266 -2.30 -26.23 9.71
C ASP A 266 -1.58 -27.58 9.48
N GLU A 267 -0.29 -27.67 9.82
CA GLU A 267 0.48 -28.92 9.81
C GLU A 267 0.11 -29.84 10.98
N SER A 268 -0.24 -29.30 12.15
CA SER A 268 -0.76 -30.09 13.28
C SER A 268 -2.11 -30.74 12.93
N LYS A 269 -3.03 -29.99 12.32
CA LYS A 269 -4.32 -30.53 11.83
C LYS A 269 -4.15 -31.57 10.72
N LYS A 270 -3.16 -31.43 9.83
CA LYS A 270 -2.82 -32.47 8.84
C LYS A 270 -2.18 -33.71 9.47
N ARG A 271 -1.27 -33.55 10.44
CA ARG A 271 -0.68 -34.67 11.20
C ARG A 271 -1.74 -35.42 12.00
N ASP A 272 -2.69 -34.72 12.62
CA ASP A 272 -3.78 -35.34 13.39
C ASP A 272 -4.80 -36.07 12.50
N LYS A 273 -5.06 -35.57 11.29
CA LYS A 273 -5.87 -36.30 10.30
C LYS A 273 -5.14 -37.54 9.79
N LYS A 274 -3.83 -37.46 9.57
CA LYS A 274 -3.00 -38.58 9.06
C LYS A 274 -2.76 -39.66 10.12
N SER A 275 -2.62 -39.28 11.40
CA SER A 275 -2.50 -40.21 12.54
C SER A 275 -3.82 -40.94 12.81
N LYS A 276 -4.96 -40.25 12.75
CA LYS A 276 -6.30 -40.87 12.85
C LYS A 276 -6.58 -41.84 11.70
N HIS A 277 -6.11 -41.55 10.48
CA HIS A 277 -6.29 -42.46 9.35
C HIS A 277 -5.41 -43.70 9.43
N LYS A 278 -4.18 -43.57 9.96
CA LYS A 278 -3.25 -44.70 10.17
C LYS A 278 -3.71 -45.61 11.31
N SER A 279 -4.25 -45.04 12.40
CA SER A 279 -4.82 -45.81 13.52
C SER A 279 -6.08 -46.58 13.12
N LYS A 280 -6.99 -45.99 12.33
CA LYS A 280 -8.16 -46.73 11.79
C LYS A 280 -7.78 -47.87 10.84
N LYS A 281 -6.68 -47.74 10.09
CA LYS A 281 -6.21 -48.78 9.17
C LYS A 281 -5.58 -49.97 9.92
N SER A 282 -4.82 -49.71 10.99
CA SER A 282 -4.26 -50.77 11.84
C SER A 282 -5.31 -51.52 12.65
N SER A 283 -6.42 -50.87 13.06
CA SER A 283 -7.54 -51.52 13.75
C SER A 283 -8.30 -52.50 12.85
N ASN A 284 -8.48 -52.16 11.56
CA ASN A 284 -9.17 -53.02 10.62
C ASN A 284 -8.32 -54.22 10.17
N GLU A 285 -7.00 -54.07 10.08
CA GLU A 285 -6.08 -55.19 9.75
C GLU A 285 -5.97 -56.20 10.91
N THR A 286 -6.06 -55.76 12.17
CA THR A 286 -6.04 -56.68 13.33
C THR A 286 -7.36 -57.45 13.51
N GLN A 287 -8.50 -56.86 13.15
CA GLN A 287 -9.79 -57.57 13.18
C GLN A 287 -9.93 -58.62 12.06
N HIS A 288 -9.31 -58.40 10.90
CA HIS A 288 -9.40 -59.33 9.78
C HIS A 288 -8.49 -60.57 9.93
N VAL A 289 -7.43 -60.49 10.74
CA VAL A 289 -6.55 -61.62 11.06
C VAL A 289 -7.13 -62.50 12.17
N ALA A 290 -7.91 -61.93 13.09
CA ALA A 290 -8.58 -62.69 14.14
C ALA A 290 -9.75 -63.55 13.62
N SER A 291 -10.43 -63.15 12.55
CA SER A 291 -11.57 -63.92 11.99
C SER A 291 -11.17 -65.07 11.06
N LEU A 292 -9.89 -65.23 10.74
CA LEU A 292 -9.37 -66.32 9.89
C LEU A 292 -8.71 -67.46 10.68
N ALA A 293 -8.63 -67.33 12.01
CA ALA A 293 -8.08 -68.36 12.90
C ALA A 293 -9.16 -69.23 13.59
N GLU A 294 -10.45 -68.96 13.36
CA GLU A 294 -11.59 -69.77 13.81
C GLU A 294 -12.41 -70.21 12.59
N SER A 295 -11.89 -71.16 11.81
CA SER A 295 -12.63 -71.98 10.84
C SER A 295 -11.86 -73.27 10.59
#